data_AF-A0A9W8Q147-F1
#
_entry.id   AF-A0A9W8Q147-F1
#
_cell.length_a   1.000
_cell.length_b   1.000
_cell.length_c   1.000
_cell.angle_alpha   90.00
_cell.angle_beta   90.00
_cell.angle_gamma   90.00
#
_symmetry.space_group_name_H-M   'P 1'
#
loop_
_entity.id
_entity.type
_entity.pdbx_description
1 polymer ?
#
loop_
_entity_poly.entity_id
_entity_poly.type
_entity_poly.pdbx_seq_one_letter_code
_entity_poly.pdbx_strand_id
1 'polypeptide(L)'
;MQTEHPLDKVTIKNFMEMVATGRLVSQKPEEMKPASRYGPIPIEFFEEILRLGVDYGDFPPIRGNRRYDDPNLWNRIFEILGSYDNRVNFAIAHSDINYAKGKLMTLDNPISLKDDDLEEDLRNRPTWVLQVIRATFAVFDYLNMEPTSSTPRSPNTSGKLQNIIAQIIEQFLYAEKLYEDHHPGSNITIALYFREWLTDYFETVSINARTWLVDVMKRVLIFYKNKEGKDADKAREMIYELREGIDILVIDTNWDTLLDDDVEMGGT
;
A
#
# COMPACT_ATOMS: atom_id res chain seq x y z
N MET A 1 -10.19 4.38 -18.10
CA MET A 1 -10.42 3.80 -16.76
C MET A 1 -9.94 2.36 -16.75
N GLN A 2 -9.34 1.91 -15.66
CA GLN A 2 -8.80 0.56 -15.48
C GLN A 2 -9.28 0.00 -14.15
N THR A 3 -9.48 -1.32 -14.11
CA THR A 3 -9.68 -2.06 -12.85
C THR A 3 -8.32 -2.22 -12.17
N GLU A 4 -8.25 -1.96 -10.87
CA GLU A 4 -7.01 -1.99 -10.10
C GLU A 4 -7.23 -2.52 -8.68
N HIS A 5 -6.15 -2.97 -8.04
CA HIS A 5 -6.16 -3.46 -6.66
C HIS A 5 -5.65 -2.36 -5.72
N PRO A 6 -6.46 -1.84 -4.77
CA PRO A 6 -6.02 -0.79 -3.85
C PRO A 6 -4.72 -1.12 -3.10
N LEU A 7 -4.54 -2.40 -2.74
CA LEU A 7 -3.29 -2.98 -2.23
C LEU A 7 -2.81 -4.09 -3.18
N ASP A 8 -1.57 -4.02 -3.62
CA ASP A 8 -1.02 -4.90 -4.64
C ASP A 8 -0.22 -6.09 -4.08
N LYS A 9 -0.11 -7.16 -4.89
CA LYS A 9 0.67 -8.36 -4.54
C LYS A 9 2.14 -8.06 -4.25
N VAL A 10 2.71 -7.05 -4.91
CA VAL A 10 4.10 -6.63 -4.71
C VAL A 10 4.31 -6.10 -3.30
N THR A 11 3.36 -5.34 -2.76
CA THR A 11 3.41 -4.84 -1.37
C THR A 11 3.40 -6.00 -0.38
N ILE A 12 2.53 -7.01 -0.57
CA ILE A 12 2.52 -8.21 0.28
C ILE A 12 3.83 -9.01 0.17
N LYS A 13 4.42 -9.09 -1.02
CA LYS A 13 5.72 -9.75 -1.18
C LYS A 13 6.81 -9.04 -0.38
N ASN A 14 6.85 -7.70 -0.41
CA ASN A 14 7.80 -6.92 0.39
C ASN A 14 7.61 -7.14 1.90
N PHE A 15 6.35 -7.25 2.35
CA PHE A 15 6.04 -7.62 3.73
C PHE A 15 6.64 -8.98 4.10
N MET A 16 6.43 -10.00 3.26
CA MET A 16 6.95 -11.35 3.49
C MET A 16 8.49 -11.38 3.57
N GLU A 17 9.18 -10.52 2.82
CA GLU A 17 10.65 -10.42 2.87
C GLU A 17 11.16 -9.78 4.18
N MET A 18 10.36 -8.93 4.82
CA MET A 18 10.77 -8.17 6.01
C MET A 18 10.34 -8.82 7.33
N VAL A 19 9.21 -9.52 7.34
CA VAL A 19 8.57 -10.06 8.57
C VAL A 19 9.48 -11.00 9.37
N ALA A 20 10.22 -11.89 8.69
CA ALA A 20 11.16 -12.81 9.35
C ALA A 20 12.38 -12.09 9.96
N THR A 21 12.67 -10.88 9.50
CA THR A 21 13.80 -10.07 9.99
C THR A 21 13.38 -9.02 11.03
N GLY A 22 12.07 -8.78 11.20
CA GLY A 22 11.55 -7.74 12.09
C GLY A 22 11.90 -6.32 11.63
N ARG A 23 12.29 -6.15 10.36
CA ARG A 23 12.65 -4.84 9.78
C ARG A 23 11.41 -4.06 9.38
N LEU A 24 11.52 -2.74 9.40
CA LEU A 24 10.54 -1.83 8.81
C LEU A 24 11.10 -1.26 7.50
N VAL A 25 10.25 -0.69 6.66
CA VAL A 25 10.59 -0.22 5.31
C VAL A 25 11.42 1.04 5.38
N SER A 26 11.11 1.92 6.35
CA SER A 26 11.90 3.11 6.66
C SER A 26 13.32 2.80 7.13
N GLN A 27 13.58 1.55 7.55
CA GLN A 27 14.85 1.14 8.11
C GLN A 27 15.93 0.99 7.05
N LYS A 28 17.08 1.64 7.29
CA LYS A 28 18.20 1.57 6.36
C LYS A 28 18.82 0.17 6.31
N PRO A 29 19.32 -0.29 5.14
CA PRO A 29 19.93 -1.62 4.98
C PRO A 29 21.09 -1.90 5.94
N GLU A 30 21.83 -0.87 6.34
CA GLU A 30 22.96 -0.97 7.28
C GLU A 30 22.54 -1.18 8.74
N GLU A 31 21.27 -0.97 9.09
CA GLU A 31 20.76 -1.15 10.43
C GLU A 31 20.39 -2.62 10.66
N MET A 32 21.31 -3.38 11.27
CA MET A 32 21.18 -4.83 11.46
C MET A 32 20.21 -5.28 12.58
N LYS A 33 19.51 -4.36 13.26
CA LYS A 33 18.63 -4.70 14.39
C LYS A 33 17.17 -4.67 13.96
N PRO A 34 16.29 -5.54 14.49
CA PRO A 34 14.85 -5.39 14.30
C PRO A 34 14.40 -3.98 14.73
N ALA A 35 13.64 -3.31 13.86
CA ALA A 35 13.06 -2.00 14.15
C ALA A 35 11.63 -2.10 14.67
N SER A 36 10.93 -3.19 14.32
CA SER A 36 9.55 -3.42 14.76
C SER A 36 9.47 -3.75 16.25
N ARG A 37 8.37 -3.32 16.88
CA ARG A 37 8.01 -3.69 18.26
C ARG A 37 7.45 -5.10 18.40
N TYR A 38 7.02 -5.69 17.27
CA TYR A 38 6.29 -6.96 17.20
C TYR A 38 7.07 -8.04 16.42
N GLY A 39 8.27 -7.71 15.93
CA GLY A 39 9.13 -8.63 15.19
C GLY A 39 10.50 -8.81 15.84
N PRO A 40 11.31 -9.76 15.35
CA PRO A 40 11.05 -10.66 14.22
C PRO A 40 10.04 -11.75 14.57
N ILE A 41 9.28 -12.20 13.57
CA ILE A 41 8.45 -13.40 13.72
C ILE A 41 9.35 -14.64 13.61
N PRO A 42 9.26 -15.62 14.54
CA PRO A 42 10.11 -16.81 14.54
C PRO A 42 10.03 -17.61 13.24
N ILE A 43 11.14 -18.23 12.83
CA ILE A 43 11.20 -19.01 11.58
C ILE A 43 10.30 -20.25 11.64
N GLU A 44 10.17 -20.83 12.83
CA GLU A 44 9.35 -22.00 13.12
C GLU A 44 7.88 -21.75 12.75
N PHE A 45 7.38 -20.53 13.01
CA PHE A 45 6.04 -20.14 12.57
C PHE A 45 5.90 -20.21 11.05
N PHE A 46 6.90 -19.74 10.30
CA PHE A 46 6.87 -19.78 8.83
C PHE A 46 7.01 -21.18 8.24
N GLU A 47 7.67 -22.11 8.94
CA GLU A 47 7.75 -23.51 8.53
C GLU A 47 6.37 -24.18 8.54
N GLU A 48 5.48 -23.74 9.44
CA GLU A 48 4.13 -24.30 9.61
C GLU A 48 3.02 -23.47 8.96
N ILE A 49 3.23 -22.17 8.71
CA ILE A 49 2.20 -21.22 8.25
C ILE A 49 1.44 -21.67 6.99
N LEU A 50 2.10 -22.44 6.13
CA LEU A 50 1.54 -22.97 4.88
C LEU A 50 0.52 -24.10 5.11
N ARG A 51 0.55 -24.72 6.30
CA ARG A 51 -0.21 -25.92 6.65
C ARG A 51 -1.04 -25.78 7.93
N LEU A 52 -0.97 -24.64 8.64
CA LEU A 52 -1.81 -24.40 9.83
C LEU A 52 -3.28 -24.76 9.60
N GLY A 53 -3.81 -24.37 8.43
CA GLY A 53 -5.18 -24.67 7.99
C GLY A 53 -5.50 -26.17 7.88
N VAL A 54 -4.50 -26.96 7.50
CA VAL A 54 -4.61 -28.42 7.30
C VAL A 54 -4.41 -29.15 8.61
N ASP A 55 -3.39 -28.76 9.36
CA ASP A 55 -2.88 -29.53 10.49
C ASP A 55 -3.66 -29.21 11.79
N TYR A 56 -4.19 -27.99 11.93
CA TYR A 56 -4.71 -27.48 13.21
C TYR A 56 -6.13 -26.91 13.18
N GLY A 57 -6.71 -26.66 12.01
CA GLY A 57 -8.10 -26.19 11.87
C GLY A 57 -8.29 -25.21 10.73
N ASP A 58 -9.52 -24.98 10.29
CA ASP A 58 -9.82 -24.15 9.12
C ASP A 58 -9.76 -22.63 9.44
N PHE A 59 -9.56 -21.81 8.41
CA PHE A 59 -9.50 -20.35 8.51
C PHE A 59 -10.88 -19.69 8.34
N PRO A 60 -11.08 -18.46 8.86
CA PRO A 60 -12.35 -17.77 8.70
C PRO A 60 -12.65 -17.47 7.21
N PRO A 61 -13.94 -17.46 6.80
CA PRO A 61 -14.32 -17.23 5.41
C PRO A 61 -13.89 -15.86 4.89
N ILE A 62 -13.45 -15.79 3.62
CA ILE A 62 -13.08 -14.54 2.96
C ILE A 62 -14.34 -13.80 2.48
N ARG A 63 -14.47 -12.53 2.83
CA ARG A 63 -15.54 -11.66 2.30
C ARG A 63 -15.33 -11.47 0.81
N GLY A 64 -16.40 -11.69 0.05
CA GLY A 64 -16.38 -11.67 -1.42
C GLY A 64 -16.16 -13.04 -2.06
N ASN A 65 -15.57 -14.01 -1.35
CA ASN A 65 -15.53 -15.42 -1.76
C ASN A 65 -15.65 -16.38 -0.55
N ARG A 66 -16.87 -16.48 0.00
CA ARG A 66 -17.14 -17.28 1.21
C ARG A 66 -16.94 -18.79 1.06
N ARG A 67 -16.78 -19.28 -0.17
CA ARG A 67 -16.57 -20.70 -0.48
C ARG A 67 -15.09 -21.03 -0.68
N TYR A 68 -14.20 -20.04 -0.54
CA TYR A 68 -12.77 -20.25 -0.65
C TYR A 68 -12.25 -21.02 0.57
N ASP A 69 -11.83 -22.25 0.35
CA ASP A 69 -11.48 -23.25 1.35
C ASP A 69 -10.00 -23.67 1.28
N ASP A 70 -9.16 -22.87 0.62
CA ASP A 70 -7.71 -23.14 0.60
C ASP A 70 -7.15 -22.99 2.03
N PRO A 71 -6.52 -24.05 2.59
CA PRO A 71 -5.98 -24.03 3.94
C PRO A 71 -4.62 -23.32 4.05
N ASN A 72 -4.06 -22.81 2.94
CA ASN A 72 -2.80 -22.08 2.93
C ASN A 72 -3.02 -20.58 3.18
N LEU A 73 -2.47 -20.06 4.28
CA LEU A 73 -2.67 -18.65 4.67
C LEU A 73 -2.29 -17.64 3.57
N TRP A 74 -1.19 -17.86 2.85
CA TRP A 74 -0.77 -16.92 1.80
C TRP A 74 -1.70 -16.95 0.60
N ASN A 75 -2.21 -18.11 0.21
CA ASN A 75 -3.21 -18.21 -0.86
C ASN A 75 -4.48 -17.45 -0.47
N ARG A 76 -4.91 -17.56 0.79
CA ARG A 76 -6.03 -16.79 1.35
C ARG A 76 -5.78 -15.28 1.32
N ILE A 77 -4.58 -14.82 1.72
CA ILE A 77 -4.20 -13.41 1.63
C ILE A 77 -4.24 -12.92 0.18
N PHE A 78 -3.74 -13.70 -0.78
CA PHE A 78 -3.82 -13.34 -2.19
C PHE A 78 -5.25 -13.31 -2.74
N GLU A 79 -6.13 -14.19 -2.25
CA GLU A 79 -7.57 -14.16 -2.57
C GLU A 79 -8.25 -12.90 -2.01
N ILE A 80 -7.85 -12.43 -0.82
CA ILE A 80 -8.35 -11.19 -0.22
C ILE A 80 -8.01 -9.97 -1.09
N LEU A 81 -6.81 -9.91 -1.69
CA LEU A 81 -6.44 -8.80 -2.60
C LEU A 81 -7.38 -8.71 -3.82
N GLY A 82 -7.93 -9.85 -4.24
CA GLY A 82 -8.93 -9.95 -5.30
C GLY A 82 -8.57 -11.02 -6.34
N SER A 83 -9.60 -11.63 -6.91
CA SER A 83 -9.49 -12.71 -7.89
C SER A 83 -10.64 -12.67 -8.89
N TYR A 84 -10.68 -13.65 -9.81
CA TYR A 84 -11.82 -13.80 -10.71
C TYR A 84 -13.15 -13.99 -9.93
N ASP A 85 -13.07 -14.67 -8.79
CA ASP A 85 -14.22 -15.03 -7.94
C ASP A 85 -14.42 -14.04 -6.78
N ASN A 86 -13.36 -13.35 -6.32
CA ASN A 86 -13.45 -12.26 -5.34
C ASN A 86 -13.22 -10.89 -5.99
N ARG A 87 -14.30 -10.28 -6.50
CA ARG A 87 -14.23 -8.97 -7.18
C ARG A 87 -14.53 -7.76 -6.28
N VAL A 88 -14.89 -8.00 -5.02
CA VAL A 88 -15.42 -6.97 -4.10
C VAL A 88 -14.38 -5.87 -3.84
N ASN A 89 -13.11 -6.24 -3.87
CA ASN A 89 -12.00 -5.36 -3.50
C ASN A 89 -11.37 -4.61 -4.69
N PHE A 90 -11.79 -4.88 -5.93
CA PHE A 90 -11.33 -4.09 -7.07
C PHE A 90 -11.89 -2.67 -7.03
N ALA A 91 -11.04 -1.71 -7.37
CA ALA A 91 -11.40 -0.32 -7.58
C ALA A 91 -11.19 0.08 -9.05
N ILE A 92 -11.68 1.27 -9.42
CA ILE A 92 -11.56 1.82 -10.77
C ILE A 92 -10.71 3.07 -10.68
N ALA A 93 -9.60 3.10 -11.41
CA ALA A 93 -8.71 4.25 -11.49
C ALA A 93 -8.62 4.79 -12.94
N HIS A 94 -8.26 6.07 -13.06
CA HIS A 94 -7.73 6.59 -14.32
C HIS A 94 -6.37 5.94 -14.61
N SER A 95 -6.02 5.76 -15.90
CA SER A 95 -4.76 5.10 -16.28
C SER A 95 -3.54 5.77 -15.66
N ASP A 96 -3.57 7.09 -15.58
CA ASP A 96 -2.44 7.89 -15.12
C ASP A 96 -2.26 7.77 -13.60
N ILE A 97 -3.38 7.73 -12.86
CA ILE A 97 -3.39 7.47 -11.41
C ILE A 97 -2.86 6.06 -11.15
N ASN A 98 -3.33 5.07 -11.91
CA ASN A 98 -2.88 3.69 -11.78
C ASN A 98 -1.38 3.54 -12.08
N TYR A 99 -0.87 4.23 -13.11
CA TYR A 99 0.55 4.28 -13.41
C TYR A 99 1.36 4.88 -12.25
N ALA A 100 0.97 6.06 -11.76
CA ALA A 100 1.66 6.74 -10.67
C ALA A 100 1.62 5.90 -9.39
N LYS A 101 0.45 5.34 -9.02
CA LYS A 101 0.30 4.42 -7.88
C LYS A 101 1.25 3.23 -8.01
N GLY A 102 1.28 2.56 -9.16
CA GLY A 102 2.15 1.41 -9.38
C GLY A 102 3.63 1.73 -9.13
N LYS A 103 4.08 2.93 -9.53
CA LYS A 103 5.45 3.40 -9.26
C LYS A 103 5.68 3.70 -7.77
N LEU A 104 4.80 4.49 -7.17
CA LEU A 104 4.89 4.85 -5.74
C LEU A 104 4.86 3.62 -4.82
N MET A 105 3.98 2.65 -5.11
CA MET A 105 3.87 1.37 -4.39
C MET A 105 5.03 0.41 -4.68
N THR A 106 5.99 0.79 -5.51
CA THR A 106 7.28 0.07 -5.62
C THR A 106 8.43 0.86 -5.01
N LEU A 107 8.11 1.95 -4.28
CA LEU A 107 9.08 2.91 -3.75
C LEU A 107 10.00 3.49 -4.85
N ASP A 108 9.48 3.55 -6.08
CA ASP A 108 10.16 4.09 -7.26
C ASP A 108 9.58 5.44 -7.66
N ASN A 109 10.40 6.23 -8.36
CA ASN A 109 9.99 7.52 -8.88
C ASN A 109 9.10 7.33 -10.12
N PRO A 110 7.95 8.05 -10.22
CA PRO A 110 7.09 7.98 -11.41
C PRO A 110 7.81 8.36 -12.72
N ILE A 111 8.80 9.25 -12.63
CA ILE A 111 9.73 9.60 -13.71
C ILE A 111 11.15 9.59 -13.13
N SER A 112 12.08 8.98 -13.85
CA SER A 112 13.50 9.00 -13.49
C SER A 112 14.04 10.42 -13.44
N LEU A 113 14.84 10.71 -12.42
CA LEU A 113 15.55 11.98 -12.26
C LEU A 113 17.06 11.84 -12.53
N LYS A 114 17.50 10.69 -13.07
CA LYS A 114 18.89 10.40 -13.45
C LYS A 114 19.19 10.89 -14.86
N ASP A 115 20.48 11.10 -15.14
CA ASP A 115 21.10 11.17 -16.49
C ASP A 115 20.28 11.90 -17.58
N ASP A 116 19.75 13.08 -17.27
CA ASP A 116 18.95 13.93 -18.17
C ASP A 116 17.61 13.33 -18.67
N ASP A 117 17.18 12.17 -18.16
CA ASP A 117 15.92 11.50 -18.54
C ASP A 117 14.71 12.46 -18.50
N LEU A 118 14.58 13.21 -17.40
CA LEU A 118 13.52 14.20 -17.24
C LEU A 118 13.60 15.32 -18.28
N GLU A 119 14.80 15.77 -18.63
CA GLU A 119 14.98 16.83 -19.62
C GLU A 119 14.60 16.33 -21.02
N GLU A 120 14.99 15.10 -21.36
CA GLU A 120 14.56 14.44 -22.60
C GLU A 120 13.03 14.33 -22.65
N ASP A 121 12.40 13.88 -21.58
CA ASP A 121 10.95 13.78 -21.48
C ASP A 121 10.25 15.14 -21.58
N LEU A 122 10.83 16.20 -21.01
CA LEU A 122 10.31 17.56 -21.15
C LEU A 122 10.48 18.12 -22.57
N ARG A 123 11.47 17.67 -23.34
CA ARG A 123 11.65 18.05 -24.75
C ARG A 123 10.69 17.29 -25.67
N ASN A 124 10.52 16.00 -25.43
CA ASN A 124 9.81 15.10 -26.33
C ASN A 124 8.32 14.94 -25.96
N ARG A 125 7.99 14.98 -24.67
CA ARG A 125 6.68 14.64 -24.10
C ARG A 125 6.29 15.54 -22.90
N PRO A 126 6.35 16.87 -23.02
CA PRO A 126 6.13 17.78 -21.88
C PRO A 126 4.77 17.62 -21.21
N THR A 127 3.71 17.42 -21.98
CA THR A 127 2.36 17.21 -21.44
C THR A 127 2.28 15.95 -20.58
N TRP A 128 2.99 14.89 -20.97
CA TRP A 128 3.03 13.64 -20.20
C TRP A 128 3.72 13.84 -18.86
N VAL A 129 4.84 14.59 -18.82
CA VAL A 129 5.52 14.91 -17.55
C VAL A 129 4.58 15.64 -16.60
N LEU A 130 3.87 16.66 -17.09
CA LEU A 130 2.91 17.41 -16.27
C LEU A 130 1.72 16.54 -15.82
N GLN A 131 1.25 15.62 -16.68
CA GLN A 131 0.21 14.64 -16.34
C GLN A 131 0.66 13.70 -15.22
N VAL A 132 1.89 13.18 -15.26
CA VAL A 132 2.41 12.29 -14.21
C VAL A 132 2.56 13.02 -12.88
N ILE A 133 3.02 14.27 -12.89
CA ILE A 133 3.08 15.11 -11.68
C ILE A 133 1.67 15.25 -11.08
N ARG A 134 0.67 15.64 -11.88
CA ARG A 134 -0.73 15.74 -11.42
C ARG A 134 -1.29 14.41 -10.93
N ALA A 135 -1.01 13.32 -11.64
CA ALA A 135 -1.46 11.99 -11.27
C ALA A 135 -0.87 11.56 -9.92
N THR A 136 0.38 11.93 -9.64
CA THR A 136 1.04 11.64 -8.35
C THR A 136 0.31 12.30 -7.18
N PHE A 137 -0.16 13.55 -7.31
CA PHE A 137 -1.05 14.17 -6.32
C PHE A 137 -2.36 13.39 -6.20
N ALA A 138 -2.99 13.09 -7.34
CA ALA A 138 -4.28 12.41 -7.38
C ALA A 138 -4.26 10.99 -6.81
N VAL A 139 -3.09 10.34 -6.65
CA VAL A 139 -2.99 9.04 -5.95
C VAL A 139 -3.42 9.16 -4.50
N PHE A 140 -3.06 10.25 -3.81
CA PHE A 140 -3.41 10.44 -2.40
C PHE A 140 -4.91 10.67 -2.24
N ASP A 141 -5.49 11.55 -3.05
CA ASP A 141 -6.94 11.76 -3.10
C ASP A 141 -7.69 10.47 -3.45
N TYR A 142 -7.12 9.68 -4.37
CA TYR A 142 -7.69 8.42 -4.81
C TYR A 142 -7.70 7.36 -3.71
N LEU A 143 -6.60 7.17 -2.99
CA LEU A 143 -6.48 6.17 -1.92
C LEU A 143 -7.33 6.55 -0.70
N ASN A 144 -7.45 7.85 -0.42
CA ASN A 144 -8.27 8.39 0.66
C ASN A 144 -9.73 8.67 0.23
N MET A 145 -10.15 8.16 -0.93
CA MET A 145 -11.47 8.46 -1.49
C MET A 145 -12.57 7.72 -0.73
N GLU A 146 -13.23 8.46 0.15
CA GLU A 146 -14.42 8.05 0.89
C GLU A 146 -15.69 7.94 0.01
N PRO A 147 -16.70 7.16 0.43
CA PRO A 147 -17.96 7.08 -0.28
C PRO A 147 -18.70 8.42 -0.24
N THR A 148 -18.97 8.98 -1.41
CA THR A 148 -19.75 10.22 -1.60
C THR A 148 -21.26 10.01 -1.47
N SER A 149 -21.72 8.75 -1.41
CA SER A 149 -23.11 8.39 -1.13
C SER A 149 -23.19 6.97 -0.58
N SER A 150 -24.33 6.64 0.05
CA SER A 150 -24.65 5.27 0.47
C SER A 150 -24.93 4.31 -0.70
N THR A 151 -24.77 4.76 -1.95
CA THR A 151 -24.99 3.89 -3.11
C THR A 151 -23.82 2.92 -3.28
N PRO A 152 -24.08 1.63 -3.58
CA PRO A 152 -23.03 0.62 -3.74
C PRO A 152 -22.01 0.89 -4.88
N ARG A 153 -22.23 1.93 -5.69
CA ARG A 153 -21.41 2.32 -6.84
C ARG A 153 -20.63 3.63 -6.62
N SER A 154 -20.73 4.24 -5.45
CA SER A 154 -19.86 5.37 -5.12
C SER A 154 -18.40 4.92 -5.18
N PRO A 155 -17.49 5.75 -5.73
CA PRO A 155 -16.07 5.60 -5.46
C PRO A 155 -15.86 5.50 -3.95
N ASN A 156 -15.08 4.50 -3.51
CA ASN A 156 -14.82 4.18 -2.11
C ASN A 156 -13.53 3.35 -2.02
N THR A 157 -12.42 3.94 -2.43
CA THR A 157 -11.13 3.24 -2.46
C THR A 157 -10.62 3.00 -1.03
N SER A 158 -10.80 3.97 -0.13
CA SER A 158 -10.38 3.88 1.27
C SER A 158 -11.10 2.73 1.98
N GLY A 159 -12.43 2.63 1.84
CA GLY A 159 -13.20 1.52 2.43
C GLY A 159 -12.86 0.15 1.83
N LYS A 160 -12.49 0.09 0.54
CA LYS A 160 -11.99 -1.16 -0.07
C LYS A 160 -10.61 -1.55 0.49
N LEU A 161 -9.70 -0.58 0.62
CA LEU A 161 -8.39 -0.79 1.22
C LEU A 161 -8.53 -1.24 2.68
N GLN A 162 -9.38 -0.60 3.47
CA GLN A 162 -9.69 -0.99 4.84
C GLN A 162 -10.26 -2.41 4.91
N ASN A 163 -11.18 -2.78 4.02
CA ASN A 163 -11.73 -4.13 3.97
C ASN A 163 -10.68 -5.21 3.57
N ILE A 164 -9.69 -4.85 2.75
CA ILE A 164 -8.55 -5.74 2.46
C ILE A 164 -7.71 -5.93 3.73
N ILE A 165 -7.31 -4.83 4.38
CA ILE A 165 -6.43 -4.83 5.55
C ILE A 165 -7.08 -5.57 6.73
N ALA A 166 -8.34 -5.28 7.02
CA ALA A 166 -9.09 -5.93 8.09
C ALA A 166 -9.15 -7.45 7.90
N GLN A 167 -9.40 -7.93 6.68
CA GLN A 167 -9.42 -9.36 6.40
C GLN A 167 -8.03 -9.99 6.50
N ILE A 168 -6.97 -9.32 6.05
CA ILE A 168 -5.60 -9.85 6.22
C ILE A 168 -5.27 -9.99 7.71
N ILE A 169 -5.60 -8.97 8.51
CA ILE A 169 -5.44 -8.99 9.97
C ILE A 169 -6.23 -10.15 10.58
N GLU A 170 -7.50 -10.33 10.22
CA GLU A 170 -8.35 -11.44 10.70
C GLU A 170 -7.71 -12.81 10.40
N GLN A 171 -7.18 -13.01 9.18
CA GLN A 171 -6.49 -14.27 8.83
C GLN A 171 -5.19 -14.46 9.63
N PHE A 172 -4.44 -13.38 9.90
CA PHE A 172 -3.23 -13.45 10.73
C PHE A 172 -3.54 -13.76 12.19
N LEU A 173 -4.52 -13.09 12.81
CA LEU A 173 -4.95 -13.38 14.19
C LEU A 173 -5.38 -14.85 14.33
N TYR A 174 -6.07 -15.39 13.33
CA TYR A 174 -6.46 -16.80 13.34
C TYR A 174 -5.26 -17.74 13.19
N ALA A 175 -4.28 -17.37 12.36
CA ALA A 175 -3.03 -18.12 12.22
C ALA A 175 -2.22 -18.14 13.52
N GLU A 176 -2.12 -17.00 14.22
CA GLU A 176 -1.50 -16.88 15.54
C GLU A 176 -2.18 -17.84 16.51
N LYS A 177 -3.51 -17.78 16.63
CA LYS A 177 -4.28 -18.66 17.52
C LYS A 177 -4.04 -20.14 17.23
N LEU A 178 -4.15 -20.56 15.97
CA LEU A 178 -3.95 -21.97 15.59
C LEU A 178 -2.55 -22.47 15.96
N TYR A 179 -1.53 -21.63 15.78
CA TYR A 179 -0.17 -21.96 16.14
C TYR A 179 0.04 -22.01 17.66
N GLU A 180 -0.46 -21.03 18.40
CA GLU A 180 -0.32 -20.93 19.86
C GLU A 180 -1.03 -22.06 20.61
N ASP A 181 -2.20 -22.49 20.12
CA ASP A 181 -2.94 -23.64 20.66
C ASP A 181 -2.11 -24.95 20.62
N HIS A 182 -1.20 -25.06 19.64
CA HIS A 182 -0.33 -26.23 19.44
C HIS A 182 1.12 -26.01 19.93
N HIS A 183 1.51 -24.75 20.14
CA HIS A 183 2.80 -24.35 20.71
C HIS A 183 2.60 -23.43 21.92
N PRO A 184 2.13 -23.95 23.07
CA PRO A 184 1.82 -23.12 24.22
C PRO A 184 3.01 -22.28 24.68
N GLY A 185 2.79 -20.96 24.82
CA GLY A 185 3.82 -20.00 25.22
C GLY A 185 4.64 -19.43 24.07
N SER A 186 4.37 -19.85 22.82
CA SER A 186 4.69 -19.01 21.67
C SER A 186 3.79 -17.77 21.71
N ASN A 187 4.37 -16.59 21.55
CA ASN A 187 3.64 -15.32 21.48
C ASN A 187 3.88 -14.75 20.08
N ILE A 188 3.08 -15.18 19.10
CA ILE A 188 3.24 -14.73 17.72
C ILE A 188 2.44 -13.44 17.53
N THR A 189 3.05 -12.44 16.90
CA THR A 189 2.43 -11.11 16.74
C THR A 189 2.54 -10.59 15.30
N ILE A 190 2.37 -11.49 14.32
CA ILE A 190 2.40 -11.17 12.89
C ILE A 190 1.29 -10.21 12.47
N ALA A 191 0.10 -10.25 13.09
CA ALA A 191 -0.98 -9.29 12.82
C ALA A 191 -0.60 -7.87 13.25
N LEU A 192 -0.03 -7.73 14.46
CA LEU A 192 0.46 -6.46 14.98
C LEU A 192 1.68 -5.96 14.17
N TYR A 193 2.58 -6.86 13.80
CA TYR A 193 3.71 -6.56 12.92
C TYR A 193 3.23 -6.09 11.54
N PHE A 194 2.22 -6.73 10.93
CA PHE A 194 1.65 -6.32 9.64
C PHE A 194 1.07 -4.92 9.70
N ARG A 195 0.30 -4.59 10.75
CA ARG A 195 -0.22 -3.23 10.94
C ARG A 195 0.92 -2.22 11.03
N GLU A 196 1.90 -2.46 11.90
CA GLU A 196 3.04 -1.54 12.08
C GLU A 196 3.84 -1.37 10.77
N TRP A 197 4.13 -2.48 10.10
CA TRP A 197 4.84 -2.50 8.83
C TRP A 197 4.10 -1.74 7.74
N LEU A 198 2.77 -1.93 7.62
CA LEU A 198 1.99 -1.29 6.57
C LEU A 198 1.85 0.22 6.81
N THR A 199 1.71 0.65 8.07
CA THR A 199 1.74 2.07 8.44
C THR A 199 3.08 2.71 8.07
N ASP A 200 4.19 2.09 8.46
CA ASP A 200 5.55 2.55 8.11
C ASP A 200 5.78 2.58 6.58
N TYR A 201 5.27 1.57 5.88
CA TYR A 201 5.35 1.47 4.43
C TYR A 201 4.62 2.63 3.74
N PHE A 202 3.37 2.92 4.11
CA PHE A 202 2.60 4.03 3.52
C PHE A 202 3.12 5.41 3.92
N GLU A 203 3.69 5.55 5.11
CA GLU A 203 4.44 6.76 5.48
C GLU A 203 5.65 6.94 4.58
N THR A 204 6.43 5.87 4.35
CA THR A 204 7.60 5.89 3.46
C THR A 204 7.21 6.22 2.01
N VAL A 205 6.12 5.65 1.50
CA VAL A 205 5.56 6.00 0.17
C VAL A 205 5.24 7.49 0.10
N SER A 206 4.59 8.04 1.14
CA SER A 206 4.20 9.45 1.21
C SER A 206 5.42 10.38 1.29
N ILE A 207 6.46 10.02 2.06
CA ILE A 207 7.72 10.76 2.13
C ILE A 207 8.41 10.75 0.76
N ASN A 208 8.60 9.58 0.15
CA ASN A 208 9.30 9.45 -1.13
C ASN A 208 8.58 10.22 -2.26
N ALA A 209 7.24 10.14 -2.30
CA ALA A 209 6.44 10.90 -3.26
C ALA A 209 6.63 12.41 -3.10
N ARG A 210 6.58 12.93 -1.87
CA ARG A 210 6.79 14.36 -1.58
C ARG A 210 8.19 14.81 -1.96
N THR A 211 9.21 14.04 -1.61
CA THR A 211 10.60 14.31 -2.01
C THR A 211 10.75 14.35 -3.53
N TRP A 212 10.21 13.35 -4.23
CA TRP A 212 10.25 13.30 -5.69
C TRP A 212 9.51 14.49 -6.32
N LEU A 213 8.32 14.84 -5.80
CA LEU A 213 7.54 15.99 -6.27
C LEU A 213 8.31 17.29 -6.14
N VAL A 214 8.94 17.55 -5.00
CA VAL A 214 9.77 18.76 -4.80
C VAL A 214 10.89 18.81 -5.84
N ASP A 215 11.59 17.70 -6.07
CA ASP A 215 12.72 17.64 -6.99
C ASP A 215 12.31 17.76 -8.46
N VAL A 216 11.29 17.02 -8.90
CA VAL A 216 10.81 17.05 -10.29
C VAL A 216 10.26 18.43 -10.62
N MET A 217 9.48 19.04 -9.74
CA MET A 217 8.91 20.37 -9.95
C MET A 217 9.99 21.45 -10.06
N LYS A 218 11.00 21.40 -9.18
CA LYS A 218 12.14 22.31 -9.24
C LYS A 218 12.86 22.20 -10.58
N ARG A 219 13.08 20.98 -11.08
CA ARG A 219 13.73 20.74 -12.38
C ARG A 219 12.87 21.19 -13.56
N VAL A 220 11.55 20.97 -13.52
CA VAL A 220 10.60 21.49 -14.51
C VAL A 220 10.66 23.03 -14.58
N LEU A 221 10.67 23.71 -13.43
CA LEU A 221 10.80 25.17 -13.38
C LEU A 221 12.15 25.66 -13.95
N ILE A 222 13.25 24.96 -13.66
CA ILE A 222 14.57 25.27 -14.23
C ILE A 222 14.54 25.12 -15.75
N PHE A 223 14.00 24.02 -16.27
CA PHE A 223 13.92 23.76 -17.72
C PHE A 223 13.13 24.85 -18.47
N TYR A 224 12.04 25.35 -17.86
CA TYR A 224 11.21 26.39 -18.46
C TYR A 224 11.65 27.82 -18.10
N LYS A 225 12.64 28.04 -17.23
CA LYS A 225 12.95 29.36 -16.65
C LYS A 225 13.05 30.51 -17.67
N ASN A 226 13.71 30.27 -18.80
CA ASN A 226 13.92 31.27 -19.86
C ASN A 226 13.13 30.94 -21.14
N LYS A 227 12.17 30.02 -21.07
CA LYS A 227 11.35 29.61 -22.21
C LYS A 227 10.06 30.42 -22.23
N GLU A 228 9.76 30.97 -23.40
CA GLU A 228 8.54 31.70 -23.69
C GLU A 228 7.50 30.80 -24.37
N GLY A 229 6.23 31.19 -24.27
CA GLY A 229 5.11 30.50 -24.92
C GLY A 229 4.19 29.77 -23.94
N LYS A 230 2.98 29.47 -24.44
CA LYS A 230 1.84 28.97 -23.64
C LYS A 230 2.17 27.70 -22.85
N ASP A 231 3.00 26.82 -23.37
CA ASP A 231 3.33 25.56 -22.68
C ASP A 231 4.26 25.80 -21.50
N ALA A 232 5.22 26.70 -21.65
CA ALA A 232 6.10 27.11 -20.56
C ALA A 232 5.33 27.86 -19.46
N ASP A 233 4.37 28.71 -19.84
CA ASP A 233 3.49 29.43 -18.91
C ASP A 233 2.61 28.46 -18.11
N LYS A 234 1.91 27.55 -18.80
CA LYS A 234 1.06 26.52 -18.16
C LYS A 234 1.84 25.60 -17.23
N ALA A 235 3.05 25.19 -17.64
CA ALA A 235 3.90 24.36 -16.78
C ALA A 235 4.26 25.10 -15.49
N ARG A 236 4.68 26.37 -15.58
CA ARG A 236 4.99 27.19 -14.39
C ARG A 236 3.77 27.38 -13.50
N GLU A 237 2.64 27.78 -14.07
CA GLU A 237 1.37 27.99 -13.35
C GLU A 237 0.97 26.74 -12.57
N MET A 238 0.90 25.58 -13.23
CA MET A 238 0.56 24.31 -12.60
C MET A 238 1.53 23.95 -11.46
N ILE A 239 2.83 24.16 -11.63
CA ILE A 239 3.80 23.88 -10.56
C ILE A 239 3.61 24.81 -9.37
N TYR A 240 3.35 26.10 -9.59
CA TYR A 240 3.10 27.02 -8.50
C TYR A 240 1.83 26.67 -7.71
N GLU A 241 0.76 26.29 -8.39
CA GLU A 241 -0.49 25.84 -7.75
C GLU A 241 -0.29 24.57 -6.91
N LEU A 242 0.37 23.56 -7.46
CA LEU A 242 0.52 22.27 -6.79
C LEU A 242 1.49 22.31 -5.60
N ARG A 243 2.43 23.26 -5.59
CA ARG A 243 3.47 23.34 -4.56
C ARG A 243 2.89 23.51 -3.15
N GLU A 244 1.77 24.21 -3.02
CA GLU A 244 1.11 24.44 -1.71
C GLU A 244 0.54 23.15 -1.11
N GLY A 245 0.22 22.15 -1.95
CA GLY A 245 -0.40 20.90 -1.53
C GLY A 245 0.57 19.77 -1.18
N ILE A 246 1.89 19.93 -1.36
CA ILE A 246 2.85 18.82 -1.21
C ILE A 246 2.89 18.30 0.22
N ASP A 247 2.94 19.19 1.21
CA ASP A 247 3.21 18.80 2.60
C ASP A 247 2.09 17.96 3.22
N ILE A 248 0.86 18.10 2.70
CA ILE A 248 -0.34 17.40 3.18
C ILE A 248 -0.59 16.06 2.49
N LEU A 249 0.27 15.65 1.54
CA LEU A 249 0.13 14.37 0.85
C LEU A 249 0.49 13.22 1.80
N VAL A 250 -0.55 12.53 2.28
CA VAL A 250 -0.44 11.36 3.16
C VAL A 250 -1.51 10.34 2.79
N ILE A 251 -1.17 9.06 2.84
CA ILE A 251 -2.14 7.96 2.77
C ILE A 251 -2.67 7.75 4.18
N ASP A 252 -3.99 7.75 4.37
CA ASP A 252 -4.57 7.58 5.69
C ASP A 252 -4.35 6.15 6.22
N THR A 253 -3.77 6.06 7.40
CA THR A 253 -3.45 4.82 8.11
C THR A 253 -4.15 4.73 9.46
N ASN A 254 -5.19 5.53 9.70
CA ASN A 254 -5.95 5.47 10.95
C ASN A 254 -6.83 4.20 11.00
N TRP A 255 -6.17 3.08 11.28
CA TRP A 255 -6.76 1.75 11.36
C TRP A 255 -6.74 1.21 12.79
N ASP A 256 -6.65 2.11 13.78
CA ASP A 256 -6.57 1.72 15.20
C ASP A 256 -7.77 0.85 15.60
N THR A 257 -8.95 1.09 15.02
CA THR A 257 -10.15 0.30 15.25
C THR A 257 -10.11 -1.13 14.69
N LEU A 258 -9.19 -1.45 13.77
CA LEU A 258 -9.15 -2.79 13.14
C LEU A 258 -8.60 -3.89 14.05
N LEU A 259 -7.97 -3.54 15.17
CA LEU A 259 -7.54 -4.51 16.17
C LEU A 259 -8.31 -4.39 17.50
N ASP A 260 -8.87 -3.22 17.80
CA ASP A 260 -9.56 -2.97 19.07
C ASP A 260 -10.91 -3.70 19.15
N ASP A 261 -11.58 -3.96 18.03
CA ASP A 261 -12.88 -4.68 18.00
C ASP A 261 -12.74 -6.20 18.23
N ASP A 262 -11.54 -6.77 18.11
CA ASP A 262 -11.30 -8.24 18.21
C ASP A 262 -10.62 -8.68 19.52
N VAL A 263 -10.17 -7.76 20.39
CA VAL A 263 -9.61 -8.11 21.72
C VAL A 263 -10.71 -8.57 22.70
N GLU A 264 -12.00 -8.40 22.37
CA GLU A 264 -13.12 -8.90 23.20
C GLU A 264 -13.50 -10.38 22.94
N MET A 265 -12.79 -11.13 22.09
CA MET A 265 -13.10 -12.54 21.82
C MET A 265 -12.43 -13.49 22.83
N GLY A 266 -12.59 -13.20 24.12
CA GLY A 266 -12.02 -13.97 25.24
C GLY A 266 -12.89 -13.91 26.49
N GLY A 267 -14.19 -14.19 26.38
CA GLY A 267 -15.06 -14.26 27.55
C GLY A 267 -16.45 -14.81 27.28
N THR A 268 -16.59 -16.13 27.22
CA THR A 268 -17.55 -16.93 28.02
C THR A 268 -17.25 -18.41 27.88
#